data_AF-A0A6H9SXC8-F1
#
_entry.id   AF-A0A6H9SXC8-F1
#
_cell.length_a   1.000
_cell.length_b   1.000
_cell.length_c   1.000
_cell.angle_alpha   90.00
_cell.angle_beta   90.00
_cell.angle_gamma   90.00
#
_symmetry.space_group_name_H-M   'P 1'
#
loop_
_entity.id
_entity.type
_entity.pdbx_description
1 polymer ?
#
loop_
_entity_poly.entity_id
_entity_poly.type
_entity_poly.pdbx_seq_one_letter_code
_entity_poly.pdbx_strand_id
1 'polypeptide(L)'
;MSHHAQVKFRAAAIFTVAVIALSGCAATPPAPTDPQLQLVTTTRDDNVRYTKALNAYQAMVRESRAHSRAQILEAYQDLLFQYSVATTSWVRVVYPTGPQTLPPALRPFPARTGTPTLADVNRNYEHALEINVAVWEIGKAANWGKPSKEGIPKYTGPLVFMPVAPPLPPLQEASDPKFARLVAMTKKVEDAQKKDLITQKIEVGQALSASRAMGAARPSEGDAFNPMTGRPYATQQQPQPQEVQRWCTWSTPGVNARVPC
;
A
#
# COMPACT_ATOMS: atom_id res chain seq x y z
N MET A 1 -1.38 34.00 -73.07
CA MET A 1 -0.50 34.25 -71.91
C MET A 1 -1.24 35.25 -71.03
N SER A 2 -1.93 34.76 -69.99
CA SER A 2 -2.89 35.55 -69.22
C SER A 2 -2.39 35.71 -67.79
N HIS A 3 -1.99 36.93 -67.44
CA HIS A 3 -1.78 37.36 -66.06
C HIS A 3 -2.73 38.53 -65.81
N HIS A 4 -3.80 38.27 -65.07
CA HIS A 4 -4.52 39.32 -64.36
C HIS A 4 -4.48 39.02 -62.87
N ALA A 5 -3.98 40.02 -62.16
CA ALA A 5 -3.97 40.13 -60.73
C ALA A 5 -5.39 40.31 -60.16
N GLN A 6 -5.44 40.20 -58.82
CA GLN A 6 -6.17 41.07 -57.91
C GLN A 6 -7.44 40.55 -57.17
N VAL A 7 -7.19 40.34 -55.85
CA VAL A 7 -7.97 40.70 -54.64
C VAL A 7 -9.12 39.79 -54.11
N LYS A 8 -9.07 39.63 -52.77
CA LYS A 8 -10.14 39.36 -51.77
C LYS A 8 -10.41 37.85 -51.56
N PHE A 9 -10.43 37.30 -50.34
CA PHE A 9 -11.23 37.74 -49.20
C PHE A 9 -10.67 37.24 -47.85
N ARG A 10 -10.78 38.12 -46.84
CA ARG A 10 -10.82 37.78 -45.42
C ARG A 10 -12.02 36.85 -45.16
N ALA A 11 -11.80 35.57 -44.85
CA ALA A 11 -12.85 34.69 -44.32
C ALA A 11 -12.26 33.38 -43.74
N ALA A 12 -11.55 33.46 -42.61
CA ALA A 12 -11.15 32.25 -41.88
C ALA A 12 -11.00 32.48 -40.36
N ALA A 13 -11.73 33.45 -39.80
CA ALA A 13 -11.62 33.80 -38.37
C ALA A 13 -12.96 33.84 -37.61
N ILE A 14 -14.04 33.25 -38.16
CA ILE A 14 -15.40 33.37 -37.58
C ILE A 14 -16.05 32.00 -37.28
N PHE A 15 -15.37 30.86 -37.45
CA PHE A 15 -15.99 29.54 -37.23
C PHE A 15 -15.55 28.78 -35.97
N THR A 16 -14.77 29.38 -35.06
CA THR A 16 -14.36 28.71 -33.81
C THR A 16 -14.98 29.31 -32.55
N VAL A 17 -15.72 30.42 -32.66
CA VAL A 17 -16.32 31.12 -31.50
C VAL A 17 -17.78 30.71 -31.26
N ALA A 18 -18.43 30.05 -32.21
CA ALA A 18 -19.87 29.73 -32.13
C ALA A 18 -20.21 28.43 -31.37
N VAL A 19 -19.23 27.63 -30.92
CA VAL A 19 -19.49 26.40 -30.15
C VAL A 19 -19.52 26.66 -28.62
N ILE A 20 -19.08 27.85 -28.17
CA ILE A 20 -19.00 28.17 -26.73
C ILE A 20 -20.31 28.78 -26.19
N ALA A 21 -21.25 29.17 -27.06
CA ALA A 21 -22.44 29.94 -26.64
C ALA A 21 -23.73 29.12 -26.44
N LEU A 22 -23.75 27.80 -26.68
CA LEU A 22 -25.00 27.00 -26.62
C LEU A 22 -24.94 25.67 -25.85
N SER A 23 -23.86 25.37 -25.12
CA SER A 23 -23.83 24.25 -24.15
C SER A 23 -23.73 24.78 -22.72
N GLY A 24 -24.88 25.22 -22.19
CA GLY A 24 -25.07 25.70 -20.82
C GLY A 24 -24.92 24.63 -19.74
N CYS A 25 -23.77 23.96 -19.69
CA CYS A 25 -23.27 23.34 -18.48
C CYS A 25 -21.86 23.88 -18.29
N ALA A 26 -21.74 24.99 -17.57
CA ALA A 26 -20.47 25.34 -16.95
C ALA A 26 -20.12 24.16 -16.04
N ALA A 27 -19.26 23.26 -16.52
CA ALA A 27 -18.67 22.24 -15.68
C ALA A 27 -18.00 22.99 -14.54
N THR A 28 -18.59 22.88 -13.35
CA THR A 28 -17.99 23.40 -12.13
C THR A 28 -16.57 22.83 -12.11
N PRO A 29 -15.52 23.66 -11.93
CA PRO A 29 -14.17 23.12 -11.81
C PRO A 29 -14.21 22.04 -10.72
N PRO A 30 -13.65 20.85 -10.99
CA PRO A 30 -13.69 19.76 -10.03
C PRO A 30 -13.17 20.29 -8.69
N ALA A 31 -13.87 19.94 -7.61
CA ALA A 31 -13.43 20.32 -6.28
C ALA A 31 -11.94 19.96 -6.12
N PRO A 32 -11.12 20.84 -5.50
CA PRO A 32 -9.71 20.55 -5.30
C PRO A 32 -9.57 19.18 -4.64
N THR A 33 -8.74 18.33 -5.22
CA THR A 33 -8.51 16.98 -4.70
C THR A 33 -7.98 17.11 -3.27
N ASP A 34 -8.57 16.37 -2.34
CA ASP A 34 -8.10 16.31 -0.96
C ASP A 34 -6.57 16.00 -0.95
N PRO A 35 -5.73 16.88 -0.38
CA PRO A 35 -4.28 16.67 -0.34
C PRO A 35 -3.88 15.33 0.29
N GLN A 36 -4.64 14.82 1.26
CA GLN A 36 -4.39 13.50 1.86
C GLN A 36 -4.69 12.37 0.88
N LEU A 37 -5.81 12.47 0.16
CA LEU A 37 -6.16 11.50 -0.88
C LEU A 37 -5.14 11.50 -2.02
N GLN A 38 -4.65 12.68 -2.40
CA GLN A 38 -3.59 12.81 -3.41
C GLN A 38 -2.29 12.14 -2.95
N LEU A 39 -1.86 12.38 -1.71
CA LEU A 39 -0.65 11.77 -1.16
C LEU A 39 -0.74 10.23 -1.08
N VAL A 40 -1.89 9.70 -0.65
CA VAL A 40 -2.16 8.25 -0.64
C VAL A 40 -2.11 7.68 -2.06
N THR A 41 -2.69 8.37 -3.04
CA THR A 41 -2.69 7.94 -4.45
C THR A 41 -1.28 7.92 -5.00
N THR A 42 -0.50 8.99 -4.82
CA THR A 42 0.91 9.06 -5.21
C THR A 42 1.73 7.93 -4.59
N THR A 43 1.54 7.65 -3.31
CA THR A 43 2.24 6.56 -2.62
C THR A 43 1.92 5.19 -3.20
N ARG A 44 0.65 4.95 -3.58
CA ARG A 44 0.26 3.71 -4.25
C ARG A 44 0.91 3.60 -5.62
N ASP A 45 0.91 4.68 -6.39
CA ASP A 45 1.52 4.72 -7.72
C ASP A 45 3.04 4.50 -7.67
N ASP A 46 3.72 5.10 -6.69
CA ASP A 46 5.15 4.89 -6.45
C ASP A 46 5.45 3.44 -6.09
N ASN A 47 4.63 2.82 -5.25
CA ASN A 47 4.82 1.42 -4.88
C ASN A 47 4.51 0.45 -6.04
N VAL A 48 3.51 0.77 -6.87
CA VAL A 48 3.22 0.02 -8.12
C VAL A 48 4.40 0.12 -9.08
N ARG A 49 4.96 1.33 -9.24
CA ARG A 49 6.14 1.57 -10.09
C ARG A 49 7.35 0.78 -9.60
N TYR A 50 7.61 0.81 -8.30
CA TYR A 50 8.67 0.00 -7.68
C TYR A 50 8.44 -1.50 -7.88
N THR A 51 7.23 -1.99 -7.61
CA THR A 51 6.89 -3.42 -7.77
C THR A 51 7.06 -3.89 -9.23
N LYS A 52 6.67 -3.05 -10.20
CA LYS A 52 6.89 -3.32 -11.62
C LYS A 52 8.39 -3.39 -11.95
N ALA A 53 9.20 -2.45 -11.43
CA ALA A 53 10.65 -2.46 -11.60
C ALA A 53 11.29 -3.70 -10.96
N LEU A 54 10.85 -4.09 -9.77
CA LEU A 54 11.32 -5.29 -9.07
C LEU A 54 11.05 -6.55 -9.89
N ASN A 55 9.83 -6.71 -10.40
CA ASN A 55 9.47 -7.86 -11.21
C ASN A 55 10.27 -7.91 -12.52
N ALA A 56 10.44 -6.76 -13.19
CA ALA A 56 11.24 -6.66 -14.40
C ALA A 56 12.71 -7.02 -14.14
N TYR A 57 13.27 -6.53 -13.04
CA TYR A 57 14.63 -6.86 -12.62
C TYR A 57 14.79 -8.35 -12.29
N GLN A 58 13.85 -8.94 -11.56
CA GLN A 58 13.88 -10.38 -11.27
C GLN A 58 13.83 -11.24 -12.53
N ALA A 59 13.03 -10.84 -13.54
CA ALA A 59 13.01 -11.48 -14.83
C ALA A 59 14.37 -11.36 -15.55
N MET A 60 14.94 -10.15 -15.58
CA MET A 60 16.26 -9.89 -16.17
C MET A 60 17.38 -10.73 -15.53
N VAL A 61 17.39 -10.89 -14.20
CA VAL A 61 18.40 -11.72 -13.52
C VAL A 61 18.25 -13.20 -13.84
N ARG A 62 17.00 -13.70 -13.96
CA ARG A 62 16.76 -15.09 -14.40
C ARG A 62 17.29 -15.35 -15.80
N GLU A 63 17.20 -14.36 -16.68
CA GLU A 63 17.74 -14.38 -18.05
C GLU A 63 19.09 -13.67 -18.15
N SER A 64 19.91 -13.69 -17.09
CA SER A 64 21.17 -12.93 -17.01
C SER A 64 22.14 -13.15 -18.17
N ARG A 65 22.10 -14.29 -18.85
CA ARG A 65 22.92 -14.57 -20.06
C ARG A 65 22.53 -13.75 -21.28
N ALA A 66 21.29 -13.26 -21.33
CA ALA A 66 20.78 -12.40 -22.40
C ALA A 66 21.12 -10.91 -22.19
N HIS A 67 21.73 -10.57 -21.05
CA HIS A 67 21.99 -9.19 -20.66
C HIS A 67 23.47 -8.97 -20.37
N SER A 68 23.96 -7.78 -20.71
CA SER A 68 25.32 -7.39 -20.34
C SER A 68 25.42 -7.09 -18.84
N ARG A 69 26.63 -7.21 -18.29
CA ARG A 69 26.92 -6.82 -16.91
C ARG A 69 26.49 -5.38 -16.62
N ALA A 70 26.73 -4.46 -17.56
CA ALA A 70 26.34 -3.06 -17.42
C ALA A 70 24.81 -2.91 -17.31
N GLN A 71 24.05 -3.58 -18.19
CA GLN A 71 22.58 -3.54 -18.17
C GLN A 71 22.00 -4.03 -16.84
N ILE A 72 22.56 -5.10 -16.28
CA ILE A 72 22.12 -5.66 -15.00
C ILE A 72 22.41 -4.70 -13.84
N LEU A 73 23.58 -4.06 -13.82
CA LEU A 73 23.95 -3.08 -12.78
C LEU A 73 23.13 -1.80 -12.91
N GLU A 74 22.87 -1.33 -14.13
CA GLU A 74 22.00 -0.19 -14.42
C GLU A 74 20.57 -0.42 -13.95
N ALA A 75 19.98 -1.57 -14.29
CA ALA A 75 18.64 -1.94 -13.86
C ALA A 75 18.54 -2.06 -12.33
N TYR A 76 19.58 -2.56 -11.68
CA TYR A 76 19.61 -2.66 -10.23
C TYR A 76 19.72 -1.30 -9.55
N GLN A 77 20.54 -0.39 -10.06
CA GLN A 77 20.64 0.98 -9.55
C GLN A 77 19.29 1.72 -9.68
N ASP A 78 18.59 1.53 -10.80
CA ASP A 78 17.26 2.11 -11.01
C ASP A 78 16.24 1.49 -10.03
N LEU A 79 16.34 0.18 -9.76
CA LEU A 79 15.51 -0.49 -8.76
C LEU A 79 15.71 0.11 -7.37
N LEU A 80 16.96 0.31 -6.94
CA LEU A 80 17.27 0.92 -5.64
C LEU A 80 16.71 2.35 -5.57
N PHE A 81 16.86 3.14 -6.63
CA PHE A 81 16.25 4.47 -6.71
C PHE A 81 14.74 4.41 -6.51
N GLN A 82 14.03 3.56 -7.26
CA GLN A 82 12.56 3.40 -7.12
C GLN A 82 12.16 2.93 -5.71
N TYR A 83 12.96 2.05 -5.10
CA TYR A 83 12.75 1.63 -3.71
C TYR A 83 12.81 2.82 -2.74
N SER A 84 13.82 3.68 -2.88
CA SER A 84 13.94 4.86 -2.01
C SER A 84 12.82 5.88 -2.18
N VAL A 85 12.31 6.04 -3.40
CA VAL A 85 11.15 6.90 -3.68
C VAL A 85 9.90 6.32 -3.03
N ALA A 86 9.60 5.04 -3.27
CA ALA A 86 8.41 4.38 -2.73
C ALA A 86 8.42 4.36 -1.19
N THR A 87 9.57 4.13 -0.57
CA THR A 87 9.71 4.12 0.90
C THR A 87 9.53 5.51 1.49
N THR A 88 10.13 6.53 0.87
CA THR A 88 9.94 7.93 1.25
C THR A 88 8.47 8.35 1.16
N SER A 89 7.80 8.00 0.06
CA SER A 89 6.38 8.28 -0.18
C SER A 89 5.51 7.63 0.91
N TRP A 90 5.77 6.34 1.19
CA TRP A 90 5.06 5.59 2.22
C TRP A 90 5.23 6.19 3.63
N VAL A 91 6.47 6.56 4.01
CA VAL A 91 6.73 7.18 5.32
C VAL A 91 5.97 8.50 5.46
N ARG A 92 5.91 9.33 4.42
CA ARG A 92 5.17 10.59 4.44
C ARG A 92 3.66 10.40 4.62
N VAL A 93 3.10 9.29 4.13
CA VAL A 93 1.67 8.95 4.36
C VAL A 93 1.43 8.51 5.80
N VAL A 94 2.26 7.62 6.34
CA VAL A 94 2.00 7.01 7.65
C VAL A 94 2.50 7.85 8.82
N TYR A 95 3.41 8.79 8.56
CA TYR A 95 3.95 9.72 9.53
C TYR A 95 3.93 11.17 9.00
N PRO A 96 2.73 11.72 8.69
CA PRO A 96 2.58 13.03 8.05
C PRO A 96 2.94 14.20 8.96
N THR A 97 2.88 13.99 10.27
CA THR A 97 3.25 14.97 11.30
C THR A 97 4.71 14.85 11.74
N GLY A 98 5.49 13.99 11.09
CA GLY A 98 6.90 13.80 11.39
C GLY A 98 7.76 15.03 11.07
N PRO A 99 9.03 15.02 11.48
CA PRO A 99 9.96 16.08 11.12
C PRO A 99 9.93 16.30 9.61
N GLN A 100 9.90 17.57 9.17
CA GLN A 100 9.93 17.88 7.73
C GLN A 100 11.15 17.26 7.04
N THR A 101 12.24 17.08 7.79
CA THR A 101 13.42 16.37 7.35
C THR A 101 13.32 14.90 7.74
N LEU A 102 13.25 14.01 6.75
CA LEU A 102 13.29 12.57 6.99
C LEU A 102 14.60 12.18 7.69
N PRO A 103 14.59 11.11 8.52
CA PRO A 103 15.80 10.47 9.02
C PRO A 103 16.87 10.36 7.92
N PRO A 104 18.17 10.57 8.22
CA PRO A 104 19.23 10.54 7.21
C PRO A 104 19.25 9.25 6.38
N ALA A 105 18.88 8.13 6.99
CA ALA A 105 18.74 6.84 6.32
C ALA A 105 17.67 6.83 5.21
N LEU A 106 16.62 7.65 5.32
CA LEU A 106 15.51 7.74 4.36
C LEU A 106 15.74 8.78 3.27
N ARG A 107 16.97 9.26 3.10
CA ARG A 107 17.30 10.14 1.99
C ARG A 107 17.21 9.34 0.68
N PRO A 108 16.46 9.82 -0.33
CA PRO A 108 16.39 9.14 -1.61
C PRO A 108 17.77 8.97 -2.24
N PHE A 109 17.96 7.89 -3.01
CA PHE A 109 19.16 7.75 -3.82
C PHE A 109 19.23 8.89 -4.85
N PRO A 110 20.44 9.36 -5.21
CA PRO A 110 20.58 10.23 -6.36
C PRO A 110 20.13 9.49 -7.62
N ALA A 111 19.54 10.23 -8.55
CA ALA A 111 19.28 9.70 -9.89
C ALA A 111 20.59 9.24 -10.53
N ARG A 112 20.53 8.17 -11.32
CA ARG A 112 21.70 7.64 -12.02
C ARG A 112 22.27 8.69 -12.98
N THR A 113 23.56 9.01 -12.83
CA THR A 113 24.28 9.95 -13.70
C THR A 113 25.16 9.26 -14.75
N GLY A 114 25.34 7.94 -14.66
CA GLY A 114 26.12 7.13 -15.59
C GLY A 114 26.03 5.63 -15.26
N THR A 115 26.75 4.79 -16.00
CA THR A 115 26.78 3.35 -15.73
C THR A 115 27.43 3.06 -14.38
N PRO A 116 26.72 2.43 -13.43
CA PRO A 116 27.22 2.20 -12.08
C PRO A 116 28.25 1.07 -12.06
N THR A 117 29.23 1.17 -11.17
CA THR A 117 30.14 0.05 -10.88
C THR A 117 29.52 -0.91 -9.88
N LEU A 118 30.09 -2.11 -9.74
CA LEU A 118 29.68 -3.05 -8.69
C LEU A 118 29.86 -2.45 -7.28
N ALA A 119 30.90 -1.63 -7.08
CA ALA A 119 31.15 -0.99 -5.80
C ALA A 119 30.10 0.08 -5.47
N ASP A 120 29.57 0.78 -6.47
CA ASP A 120 28.48 1.74 -6.29
C ASP A 120 27.19 1.02 -5.91
N VAL A 121 26.87 -0.06 -6.62
CA VAL A 121 25.71 -0.90 -6.34
C VAL A 121 25.75 -1.50 -4.93
N ASN A 122 26.91 -2.01 -4.50
CA ASN A 122 27.06 -2.57 -3.15
C ASN A 122 26.87 -1.52 -2.05
N ARG A 123 27.46 -0.34 -2.22
CA ARG A 123 27.29 0.78 -1.29
C ARG A 123 25.83 1.23 -1.21
N ASN A 124 25.17 1.34 -2.37
CA ASN A 124 23.77 1.73 -2.42
C ASN A 124 22.86 0.66 -1.83
N TYR A 125 23.22 -0.62 -1.95
CA TYR A 125 22.47 -1.69 -1.30
C TYR A 125 22.61 -1.66 0.23
N GLU A 126 23.80 -1.36 0.78
CA GLU A 126 23.95 -1.15 2.22
C GLU A 126 23.03 -0.04 2.72
N HIS A 127 22.97 1.07 2.00
CA HIS A 127 22.04 2.15 2.33
C HIS A 127 20.57 1.72 2.16
N ALA A 128 20.24 0.87 1.18
CA ALA A 128 18.90 0.30 1.05
C ALA A 128 18.52 -0.57 2.26
N LEU A 129 19.47 -1.27 2.88
CA LEU A 129 19.24 -1.98 4.14
C LEU A 129 18.99 -1.03 5.30
N GLU A 130 19.68 0.11 5.35
CA GLU A 130 19.42 1.16 6.34
C GLU A 130 18.02 1.77 6.18
N ILE A 131 17.61 2.06 4.93
CA ILE A 131 16.22 2.45 4.60
C ILE A 131 15.25 1.39 5.13
N ASN A 132 15.48 0.11 4.80
CA ASN A 132 14.59 -0.98 5.21
C ASN A 132 14.41 -1.05 6.73
N VAL A 133 15.50 -0.93 7.49
CA VAL A 133 15.45 -0.89 8.95
C VAL A 133 14.65 0.32 9.44
N ALA A 134 14.92 1.52 8.92
CA ALA A 134 14.22 2.73 9.34
C ALA A 134 12.72 2.67 9.03
N VAL A 135 12.34 2.25 7.82
CA VAL A 135 10.94 2.09 7.40
C VAL A 135 10.24 1.03 8.27
N TRP A 136 10.93 -0.06 8.61
CA TRP A 136 10.39 -1.11 9.47
C TRP A 136 10.04 -0.58 10.87
N GLU A 137 10.94 0.15 11.52
CA GLU A 137 10.69 0.73 12.84
C GLU A 137 9.50 1.70 12.81
N ILE A 138 9.42 2.54 11.78
CA ILE A 138 8.26 3.41 11.54
C ILE A 138 7.00 2.57 11.36
N GLY A 139 7.07 1.48 10.59
CA GLY A 139 5.94 0.60 10.32
C GLY A 139 5.46 -0.20 11.51
N LYS A 140 6.32 -0.55 12.46
CA LYS A 140 5.87 -1.15 13.73
C LYS A 140 4.98 -0.19 14.50
N ALA A 141 5.38 1.08 14.58
CA ALA A 141 4.58 2.09 15.27
C ALA A 141 3.30 2.41 14.50
N ALA A 142 3.43 2.74 13.21
CA ALA A 142 2.30 3.14 12.37
C ALA A 142 1.27 2.02 12.17
N ASN A 143 1.71 0.79 11.87
CA ASN A 143 0.76 -0.29 11.56
C ASN A 143 0.25 -1.00 12.83
N TRP A 144 1.11 -1.18 13.83
CA TRP A 144 0.76 -1.98 15.02
C TRP A 144 0.46 -1.16 16.27
N GLY A 145 0.71 0.16 16.24
CA GLY A 145 0.54 1.03 17.41
C GLY A 145 1.59 0.80 18.49
N LYS A 146 2.78 0.30 18.11
CA LYS A 146 3.88 0.11 19.06
C LYS A 146 4.48 1.46 19.49
N PRO A 147 4.92 1.60 20.75
CA PRO A 147 5.68 2.77 21.17
C PRO A 147 6.91 2.96 20.28
N SER A 148 7.17 4.19 19.84
CA SER A 148 8.38 4.59 19.13
C SER A 148 9.04 5.77 19.84
N LYS A 149 10.35 5.95 19.64
CA LYS A 149 11.09 7.08 20.22
C LYS A 149 10.67 8.40 19.57
N GLU A 150 10.21 8.32 18.34
CA GLU A 150 9.84 9.43 17.47
C GLU A 150 8.36 9.84 17.65
N GLY A 151 7.62 9.19 18.54
CA GLY A 151 6.22 9.51 18.83
C GLY A 151 5.28 9.26 17.65
N ILE A 152 5.61 8.30 16.78
CA ILE A 152 4.84 7.96 15.59
C ILE A 152 3.49 7.36 16.03
N PRO A 153 2.36 8.00 15.69
CA PRO A 153 1.04 7.49 16.03
C PRO A 153 0.67 6.29 15.17
N LYS A 154 -0.31 5.51 15.63
CA LYS A 154 -0.92 4.47 14.79
C LYS A 154 -1.62 5.13 13.60
N TYR A 155 -1.29 4.68 12.40
CA TYR A 155 -1.93 5.12 11.17
C TYR A 155 -3.33 4.50 11.05
N THR A 156 -4.33 5.35 10.80
CA THR A 156 -5.75 4.95 10.67
C THR A 156 -6.35 5.34 9.31
N GLY A 157 -5.52 5.79 8.37
CA GLY A 157 -5.96 6.20 7.04
C GLY A 157 -6.12 5.04 6.06
N PRO A 158 -6.32 5.33 4.76
CA PRO A 158 -6.46 4.32 3.72
C PRO A 158 -5.27 3.35 3.64
N LEU A 159 -5.53 2.08 3.38
CA LEU A 159 -4.47 1.06 3.30
C LEU A 159 -3.40 1.43 2.26
N VAL A 160 -2.15 1.47 2.72
CA VAL A 160 -0.93 1.62 1.92
C VAL A 160 0.08 0.56 2.35
N PHE A 161 0.68 -0.12 1.36
CA PHE A 161 1.64 -1.18 1.63
C PHE A 161 3.04 -0.62 1.74
N MET A 162 3.76 -1.07 2.76
CA MET A 162 5.19 -0.83 2.88
C MET A 162 5.92 -1.51 1.70
N PRO A 163 6.83 -0.82 1.00
CA PRO A 163 7.59 -1.42 -0.09
C PRO A 163 8.45 -2.60 0.39
N VAL A 164 8.46 -3.69 -0.38
CA VAL A 164 9.28 -4.87 -0.08
C VAL A 164 10.75 -4.52 -0.28
N ALA A 165 11.64 -4.99 0.60
CA ALA A 165 13.08 -4.75 0.46
C ALA A 165 13.63 -5.30 -0.87
N PRO A 166 14.59 -4.61 -1.51
CA PRO A 166 15.19 -5.08 -2.75
C PRO A 166 16.03 -6.35 -2.51
N PRO A 167 16.15 -7.23 -3.51
CA PRO A 167 16.97 -8.43 -3.42
C PRO A 167 18.46 -8.06 -3.34
N LEU A 168 19.31 -9.02 -2.94
CA LEU A 168 20.76 -8.86 -2.95
C LEU A 168 21.27 -8.42 -4.33
N PRO A 169 22.35 -7.60 -4.38
CA PRO A 169 22.92 -7.13 -5.63
C PRO A 169 23.45 -8.29 -6.49
N PRO A 170 23.34 -8.17 -7.81
CA PRO A 170 23.64 -9.27 -8.72
C PRO A 170 25.14 -9.39 -8.98
N LEU A 171 25.52 -10.43 -9.73
CA LEU A 171 26.84 -10.59 -10.34
C LEU A 171 28.02 -10.64 -9.36
N GLN A 172 27.74 -11.11 -8.13
CA GLN A 172 28.73 -11.34 -7.08
C GLN A 172 28.95 -12.82 -6.86
N GLU A 173 30.21 -13.17 -6.66
CA GLU A 173 30.60 -14.54 -6.34
C GLU A 173 30.45 -14.78 -4.84
N ALA A 174 30.09 -16.01 -4.46
CA ALA A 174 29.93 -16.39 -3.06
C ALA A 174 31.24 -16.27 -2.24
N SER A 175 32.39 -16.28 -2.92
CA SER A 175 33.73 -16.11 -2.35
C SER A 175 34.10 -14.64 -2.10
N ASP A 176 33.37 -13.66 -2.65
CA ASP A 176 33.68 -12.24 -2.46
C ASP A 176 33.36 -11.83 -1.00
N PRO A 177 34.36 -11.39 -0.21
CA PRO A 177 34.12 -10.98 1.18
C PRO A 177 33.16 -9.79 1.29
N LYS A 178 33.08 -8.92 0.27
CA LYS A 178 32.10 -7.82 0.25
C LYS A 178 30.68 -8.38 0.09
N PHE A 179 30.49 -9.34 -0.80
CA PHE A 179 29.18 -9.98 -0.97
C PHE A 179 28.78 -10.76 0.28
N ALA A 180 29.70 -11.52 0.88
CA ALA A 180 29.45 -12.23 2.12
C ALA A 180 29.01 -11.29 3.25
N ARG A 181 29.61 -10.09 3.34
CA ARG A 181 29.17 -9.04 4.28
C ARG A 181 27.75 -8.57 3.97
N LEU A 182 27.41 -8.32 2.71
CA LEU A 182 26.04 -7.93 2.34
C LEU A 182 25.02 -9.01 2.69
N VAL A 183 25.31 -10.26 2.38
CA VAL A 183 24.47 -11.42 2.74
C VAL A 183 24.24 -11.47 4.25
N ALA A 184 25.30 -11.31 5.04
CA ALA A 184 25.20 -11.31 6.50
C ALA A 184 24.37 -10.13 7.04
N MET A 185 24.52 -8.93 6.46
CA MET A 185 23.72 -7.76 6.81
C MET A 185 22.24 -7.96 6.45
N THR A 186 21.93 -8.42 5.24
CA THR A 186 20.56 -8.73 4.80
C THR A 186 19.92 -9.75 5.73
N LYS A 187 20.62 -10.86 6.00
CA LYS A 187 20.13 -11.90 6.91
C LYS A 187 19.84 -11.36 8.31
N LYS A 188 20.72 -10.51 8.85
CA LYS A 188 20.52 -9.89 10.17
C LYS A 188 19.24 -9.05 10.20
N VAL A 189 18.98 -8.27 9.15
CA VAL A 189 17.75 -7.47 9.04
C VAL A 189 16.53 -8.38 8.91
N GLU A 190 16.56 -9.36 8.01
CA GLU A 190 15.45 -10.31 7.80
C GLU A 190 15.09 -11.10 9.06
N ASP A 191 16.10 -11.63 9.77
CA ASP A 191 15.88 -12.40 11.00
C ASP A 191 15.25 -11.53 12.10
N ALA A 192 15.65 -10.26 12.21
CA ALA A 192 15.05 -9.31 13.16
C ALA A 192 13.59 -9.00 12.79
N GLN A 193 13.31 -8.67 11.53
CA GLN A 193 11.96 -8.38 11.04
C GLN A 193 11.04 -9.61 11.17
N LYS A 194 11.55 -10.80 10.88
CA LYS A 194 10.82 -12.06 11.06
C LYS A 194 10.47 -12.32 12.53
N LYS A 195 11.40 -12.07 13.45
CA LYS A 195 11.16 -12.16 14.89
C LYS A 195 10.06 -11.20 15.35
N ASP A 196 10.10 -9.96 14.87
CA ASP A 196 9.08 -8.95 15.16
C ASP A 196 7.69 -9.40 14.65
N LEU A 197 7.60 -9.93 13.43
CA LEU A 197 6.35 -10.47 12.87
C LEU A 197 5.80 -11.64 13.68
N ILE A 198 6.64 -12.56 14.12
CA ILE A 198 6.23 -13.70 14.96
C ILE A 198 5.68 -13.18 16.30
N THR A 199 6.39 -12.24 16.92
CA THR A 199 5.97 -11.61 18.19
C THR A 199 4.60 -10.95 18.03
N GLN A 200 4.42 -10.14 16.98
CA GLN A 200 3.15 -9.48 16.69
C GLN A 200 2.00 -10.49 16.47
N LYS A 201 2.26 -11.60 15.77
CA LYS A 201 1.25 -12.67 15.57
C LYS A 201 0.82 -13.30 16.89
N ILE A 202 1.78 -13.57 17.78
CA ILE A 202 1.51 -14.14 19.11
C ILE A 202 0.65 -13.17 19.93
N GLU A 203 1.04 -11.90 20.01
CA GLU A 203 0.31 -10.88 20.77
C GLU A 203 -1.11 -10.66 20.24
N VAL A 204 -1.29 -10.59 18.92
CA VAL A 204 -2.62 -10.49 18.31
C VAL A 204 -3.45 -11.75 18.63
N GLY A 205 -2.83 -12.93 18.59
CA GLY A 205 -3.49 -14.18 18.97
C GLY A 205 -3.94 -14.19 20.43
N GLN A 206 -3.09 -13.71 21.35
CA GLN A 206 -3.41 -13.58 22.77
C GLN A 206 -4.51 -12.53 23.03
N ALA A 207 -4.47 -11.39 22.36
CA ALA A 207 -5.51 -10.38 22.48
C ALA A 207 -6.87 -10.88 21.97
N LEU A 208 -6.87 -11.64 20.87
CA LEU A 208 -8.08 -12.25 20.32
C LEU A 208 -8.61 -13.35 21.24
N SER A 209 -7.75 -14.19 21.81
CA SER A 209 -8.17 -15.23 22.76
C SER A 209 -8.71 -14.63 24.05
N ALA A 210 -8.07 -13.60 24.60
CA ALA A 210 -8.56 -12.87 25.77
C ALA A 210 -9.91 -12.20 25.51
N SER A 211 -10.08 -11.55 24.35
CA SER A 211 -11.37 -10.97 23.93
C SER A 211 -12.47 -12.02 23.84
N ARG A 212 -12.18 -13.20 23.28
CA ARG A 212 -13.13 -14.31 23.23
C ARG A 212 -13.45 -14.87 24.61
N ALA A 213 -12.45 -15.00 25.49
CA ALA A 213 -12.64 -15.46 26.85
C ALA A 213 -13.51 -14.49 27.66
N MET A 214 -13.32 -13.17 27.51
CA MET A 214 -14.20 -12.16 28.11
C MET A 214 -15.62 -12.19 27.51
N GLY A 215 -15.76 -12.43 26.21
CA GLY A 215 -17.07 -12.61 25.57
C GLY A 215 -17.81 -13.85 26.05
N ALA A 216 -17.10 -14.94 26.35
CA ALA A 216 -17.66 -16.18 26.89
C ALA A 216 -17.86 -16.15 28.43
N ALA A 217 -17.11 -15.30 29.14
CA ALA A 217 -17.24 -15.09 30.58
C ALA A 217 -18.25 -14.00 30.94
N ARG A 218 -18.85 -13.31 29.95
CA ARG A 218 -20.08 -12.55 30.19
C ARG A 218 -21.22 -13.55 30.37
N PRO A 219 -21.82 -13.67 31.56
CA PRO A 219 -23.07 -14.40 31.66
C PRO A 219 -24.06 -13.71 30.73
N SER A 220 -24.85 -14.49 30.01
CA SER A 220 -26.02 -14.01 29.26
C SER A 220 -27.14 -13.60 30.23
N GLU A 221 -26.81 -12.83 31.26
CA GLU A 221 -27.70 -12.29 32.26
C GLU A 221 -27.53 -10.76 32.24
N GLY A 222 -28.34 -10.03 31.47
CA GLY A 222 -28.45 -8.60 31.72
C GLY A 222 -29.00 -7.69 30.62
N ASP A 223 -28.90 -8.03 29.33
CA ASP A 223 -29.21 -7.04 28.28
C ASP A 223 -30.68 -7.07 27.80
N ALA A 224 -31.59 -7.20 28.76
CA ALA A 224 -32.98 -6.85 28.56
C ALA A 224 -33.29 -5.68 29.50
N PHE A 225 -32.75 -4.50 29.17
CA PHE A 225 -33.10 -3.24 29.82
C PHE A 225 -34.06 -2.47 28.92
N ASN A 226 -35.24 -2.12 29.42
CA ASN A 226 -36.19 -1.31 28.65
C ASN A 226 -35.83 0.18 28.81
N PRO A 227 -35.39 0.87 27.75
CA PRO A 227 -34.94 2.27 27.83
C PRO A 227 -36.08 3.25 28.13
N MET A 228 -37.35 2.83 28.00
CA MET A 228 -38.51 3.69 28.29
C MET A 228 -38.93 3.67 29.76
N THR A 229 -38.53 2.65 30.54
CA THR A 229 -39.00 2.46 31.92
C THR A 229 -37.89 2.31 32.94
N GLY A 230 -36.63 2.17 32.52
CA GLY A 230 -35.47 2.10 33.41
C GLY A 230 -35.43 0.84 34.30
N ARG A 231 -36.16 -0.21 33.92
CA ARG A 231 -36.24 -1.49 34.65
C ARG A 231 -35.89 -2.66 33.71
N PRO A 232 -35.44 -3.81 34.26
CA PRO A 232 -35.28 -5.03 33.49
C PRO A 232 -36.63 -5.43 32.86
N TYR A 233 -36.63 -5.99 31.65
CA TYR A 233 -37.84 -6.63 31.12
C TYR A 233 -38.28 -7.73 32.10
N ALA A 234 -39.59 -7.80 32.38
CA ALA A 234 -40.13 -8.88 33.18
C ALA A 234 -39.74 -10.21 32.50
N THR A 235 -39.02 -11.07 33.22
CA THR A 235 -38.68 -12.43 32.77
C THR A 235 -39.97 -13.13 32.38
N GLN A 236 -40.21 -13.27 31.07
CA GLN A 236 -41.25 -14.17 30.58
C GLN A 236 -40.82 -15.58 30.97
N GLN A 237 -41.60 -16.19 31.87
CA GLN A 237 -41.57 -17.64 32.08
C GLN A 237 -41.68 -18.32 30.73
N GLN A 238 -40.76 -19.26 30.49
CA GLN A 238 -40.71 -20.26 29.41
C GLN A 238 -41.52 -19.95 28.14
N PRO A 239 -40.88 -19.81 26.95
CA PRO A 239 -41.65 -19.79 25.72
C PRO A 239 -42.41 -21.12 25.62
N GLN A 240 -43.75 -21.04 25.62
CA GLN A 240 -44.57 -22.12 25.12
C GLN A 240 -44.03 -22.51 23.73
N PRO A 241 -43.99 -23.80 23.37
CA PRO A 241 -43.64 -24.19 22.02
C PRO A 241 -44.69 -23.60 21.07
N GLN A 242 -44.35 -22.49 20.42
CA GLN A 242 -45.08 -22.05 19.24
C GLN A 242 -44.88 -23.15 18.19
N GLU A 243 -45.98 -23.63 17.61
CA GLU A 243 -45.95 -24.48 16.43
C GLU A 243 -45.13 -23.77 15.35
N VAL A 244 -43.89 -24.21 15.17
CA VAL A 244 -43.03 -23.75 14.10
C VAL A 244 -43.64 -24.30 12.82
N GLN A 245 -44.33 -23.45 12.05
CA GLN A 245 -44.67 -23.76 10.66
C GLN A 245 -43.39 -24.19 9.95
N ARG A 246 -43.32 -25.45 9.53
CA ARG A 246 -42.16 -25.95 8.82
C ARG A 246 -42.32 -25.51 7.37
N TRP A 247 -41.21 -25.21 6.71
CA TRP A 247 -41.23 -24.80 5.31
C TRP A 247 -40.36 -25.75 4.54
N CYS A 248 -40.96 -26.43 3.58
CA CYS A 248 -40.31 -27.40 2.72
C CYS A 248 -39.98 -26.72 1.40
N THR A 249 -38.84 -27.08 0.82
CA THR A 249 -38.46 -26.56 -0.49
C THR A 249 -38.93 -27.57 -1.53
N TRP A 250 -39.93 -27.21 -2.32
CA TRP A 250 -40.38 -28.04 -3.43
C TRP A 250 -39.64 -27.62 -4.69
N SER A 251 -39.03 -28.60 -5.37
CA SER A 251 -38.21 -28.40 -6.56
C SER A 251 -38.75 -29.25 -7.71
N THR A 252 -39.04 -28.60 -8.83
CA THR A 252 -39.25 -29.25 -10.13
C THR A 252 -38.33 -28.59 -11.17
N PRO A 253 -38.07 -29.23 -12.33
CA PRO A 253 -37.15 -28.66 -13.31
C PRO A 253 -37.62 -27.26 -13.77
N GLY A 254 -36.91 -26.23 -13.31
CA GLY A 254 -37.14 -24.83 -13.66
C GLY A 254 -37.77 -23.94 -12.58
N VAL A 255 -38.26 -24.48 -11.45
CA VAL A 255 -38.82 -23.67 -10.35
C VAL A 255 -38.49 -24.25 -8.97
N ASN A 256 -38.00 -23.40 -8.07
CA ASN A 256 -37.84 -23.69 -6.64
C ASN A 256 -38.72 -22.74 -5.83
N ALA A 257 -39.63 -23.28 -5.02
CA ALA A 257 -40.50 -22.48 -4.14
C ALA A 257 -40.53 -23.04 -2.71
N ARG A 258 -40.63 -22.15 -1.72
CA ARG A 258 -40.87 -22.52 -0.31
C ARG A 258 -42.36 -22.66 -0.08
N VAL A 259 -42.79 -23.83 0.36
CA VAL A 259 -44.20 -24.14 0.70
C VAL A 259 -44.30 -24.59 2.15
N PRO A 260 -45.43 -24.34 2.84
CA PRO A 260 -45.61 -24.78 4.21
C PRO A 260 -45.69 -26.32 4.28
N CYS A 261 -45.17 -26.86 5.37
CA CYS A 261 -45.28 -28.23 5.83
C CYS A 261 -45.27 -28.24 7.38
#